data_AF-A0A8J3HHI0-F1
#
_entry.id   AF-A0A8J3HHI0-F1
#
_cell.length_a   1.000
_cell.length_b   1.000
_cell.length_c   1.000
_cell.angle_alpha   90.00
_cell.angle_beta   90.00
_cell.angle_gamma   90.00
#
_symmetry.space_group_name_H-M   'P 1'
#
loop_
_entity.id
_entity.type
_entity.pdbx_description
1 polymer ?
#
loop_
_entity_poly.entity_id
_entity_poly.type
_entity_poly.pdbx_seq_one_letter_code
_entity_poly.pdbx_strand_id
1 'polypeptide(L)'
;MRMTNPEKPPAATHHLLAAALRYAANGWPVFMLGRSKRPVALCTGCETARQERKPHDPQSCGCLTCHGFYAASTDPDRIAAMMRAVPRGLLAIRTGAPSGLVVVDVDHRHGGMTTLRGLVDRA
;
A
#
# COMPACT_ATOMS: atom_id res chain seq x y z
N MET A 1 15.54 -36.25 -15.36
CA MET A 1 14.10 -35.94 -15.41
C MET A 1 13.72 -35.31 -14.06
N ARG A 2 13.58 -33.99 -13.98
CA ARG A 2 13.34 -33.25 -12.72
C ARG A 2 11.83 -33.27 -12.42
N MET A 3 11.45 -33.82 -11.27
CA MET A 3 10.10 -33.69 -10.72
C MET A 3 9.93 -32.31 -10.09
N THR A 4 8.90 -31.57 -10.49
CA THR A 4 8.55 -30.26 -9.94
C THR A 4 7.81 -30.43 -8.62
N ASN A 5 8.35 -29.83 -7.55
CA ASN A 5 7.69 -29.68 -6.25
C ASN A 5 6.47 -28.74 -6.39
N PRO A 6 5.30 -29.02 -5.78
CA PRO A 6 4.19 -28.08 -5.79
C PRO A 6 4.49 -26.93 -4.82
N GLU A 7 4.62 -25.70 -5.34
CA GLU A 7 4.75 -24.50 -4.51
C GLU A 7 3.46 -24.29 -3.70
N LYS A 8 3.54 -24.57 -2.40
CA LYS A 8 2.54 -24.19 -1.40
C LYS A 8 2.49 -22.65 -1.33
N PRO A 9 1.36 -21.97 -1.61
CA PRO A 9 1.28 -20.54 -1.37
C PRO A 9 1.48 -20.26 0.13
N PRO A 10 2.34 -19.29 0.51
CA PRO A 10 2.73 -19.11 1.90
C PRO A 10 1.58 -18.49 2.71
N ALA A 11 1.44 -18.94 3.97
CA ALA A 11 0.48 -18.44 4.96
C ALA A 11 0.48 -16.90 5.16
N ALA A 12 1.51 -16.19 4.68
CA ALA A 12 1.66 -14.73 4.73
C ALA A 12 0.51 -13.94 4.08
N THR A 13 -0.13 -14.47 3.03
CA THR A 13 -1.24 -13.78 2.35
C THR A 13 -2.45 -13.62 3.27
N HIS A 14 -2.74 -14.61 4.12
CA HIS A 14 -3.84 -14.53 5.09
C HIS A 14 -3.58 -13.51 6.19
N HIS A 15 -2.34 -13.43 6.72
CA HIS A 15 -1.99 -12.46 7.76
C HIS A 15 -1.98 -11.02 7.24
N LEU A 16 -1.49 -10.79 6.01
CA LEU A 16 -1.52 -9.47 5.39
C LEU A 16 -2.95 -9.02 5.09
N LEU A 17 -3.80 -9.89 4.55
CA LEU A 17 -5.21 -9.56 4.30
C LEU A 17 -5.93 -9.22 5.61
N ALA A 18 -5.73 -10.01 6.67
CA ALA A 18 -6.29 -9.71 7.98
C ALA A 18 -5.84 -8.33 8.52
N ALA A 19 -4.55 -7.98 8.36
CA ALA A 19 -4.06 -6.66 8.75
C ALA A 19 -4.67 -5.54 7.90
N ALA A 20 -4.76 -5.72 6.58
CA ALA A 20 -5.36 -4.76 5.66
C ALA A 20 -6.83 -4.48 5.99
N LEU A 21 -7.61 -5.54 6.23
CA LEU A 21 -9.01 -5.42 6.63
C LEU A 21 -9.16 -4.73 8.00
N ARG A 22 -8.26 -4.99 8.95
CA ARG A 22 -8.25 -4.27 10.23
C ARG A 22 -7.95 -2.79 10.06
N TYR A 23 -6.98 -2.41 9.22
CA TYR A 23 -6.70 -1.00 8.95
C TYR A 23 -7.89 -0.31 8.27
N ALA A 24 -8.50 -0.97 7.29
CA ALA A 24 -9.68 -0.48 6.61
C ALA A 24 -10.86 -0.27 7.57
N ALA A 25 -11.09 -1.20 8.50
CA ALA A 25 -12.11 -1.08 9.55
C ALA A 25 -11.86 0.10 10.51
N ASN A 26 -10.62 0.56 10.64
CA ASN A 26 -10.27 1.79 11.39
C ASN A 26 -10.35 3.06 10.52
N GLY A 27 -10.88 2.97 9.30
CA GLY A 27 -10.97 4.09 8.36
C GLY A 27 -9.64 4.44 7.68
N TRP A 28 -8.60 3.59 7.80
CA TRP A 28 -7.31 3.83 7.16
C TRP A 28 -7.25 3.16 5.79
N PRO A 29 -7.26 3.93 4.68
CA PRO A 29 -7.26 3.34 3.35
C PRO A 29 -5.94 2.66 3.06
N VAL A 30 -6.00 1.44 2.53
CA VAL A 30 -4.81 0.64 2.21
C VAL A 30 -4.65 0.43 0.72
N PHE A 31 -3.41 0.22 0.29
CA PHE A 31 -3.05 -0.09 -1.09
C PHE A 31 -1.84 -1.02 -1.12
N MET A 32 -1.51 -1.52 -2.32
CA MET A 32 -0.37 -2.41 -2.52
C MET A 32 0.79 -1.68 -3.20
N LEU A 33 2.00 -1.95 -2.71
CA LEU A 33 3.26 -1.61 -3.35
C LEU A 33 3.88 -2.85 -4.01
N GLY A 34 4.77 -2.63 -4.97
CA GLY A 34 5.68 -3.67 -5.44
C GLY A 34 6.72 -4.06 -4.38
N ARG A 35 7.40 -5.20 -4.57
CA ARG A 35 8.44 -5.73 -3.66
C ARG A 35 9.55 -4.74 -3.34
N SER A 36 9.84 -3.82 -4.26
CA SER A 36 10.85 -2.78 -4.13
C SER A 36 10.39 -1.56 -3.31
N LYS A 37 9.24 -1.65 -2.63
CA LYS A 37 8.59 -0.53 -1.91
C LYS A 37 8.20 0.64 -2.82
N ARG A 38 8.09 0.40 -4.12
CA ARG A 38 7.63 1.39 -5.11
C ARG A 38 6.15 1.16 -5.44
N PRO A 39 5.41 2.20 -5.85
CA PRO A 39 4.05 2.02 -6.37
C PRO A 39 4.00 0.96 -7.48
N VAL A 40 2.90 0.20 -7.51
CA VAL A 40 2.63 -0.72 -8.62
C VAL A 40 2.57 0.08 -9.92
N ALA A 41 3.09 -0.51 -11.01
CA ALA A 41 3.05 0.12 -12.32
C ALA A 41 1.61 0.46 -12.74
N LEU A 42 1.46 1.54 -13.51
CA LEU A 42 0.19 1.89 -14.11
C LEU A 42 -0.30 0.78 -15.04
N CYS A 43 -1.61 0.61 -15.16
CA CYS A 43 -2.17 -0.21 -16.23
C CYS A 43 -1.87 0.43 -17.59
N THR A 44 -1.96 -0.34 -18.67
CA THR A 44 -1.66 0.14 -20.03
C THR A 44 -2.43 1.41 -20.37
N GLY A 45 -3.73 1.49 -20.07
CA GLY A 45 -4.53 2.69 -20.36
C GLY A 45 -4.07 3.94 -19.61
N CYS A 46 -3.75 3.81 -18.31
CA CYS A 46 -3.22 4.92 -17.51
C CYS A 46 -1.80 5.32 -17.96
N GLU A 47 -0.98 4.35 -18.36
CA GLU A 47 0.37 4.58 -18.87
C GLU A 47 0.34 5.31 -20.22
N THR A 48 -0.52 4.88 -21.16
CA THR A 48 -0.72 5.56 -22.45
C THR A 48 -1.20 7.01 -22.23
N ALA A 49 -2.20 7.21 -21.37
CA ALA A 49 -2.69 8.55 -21.02
C ALA A 49 -1.58 9.46 -20.48
N ARG A 50 -0.68 8.92 -19.65
CA ARG A 50 0.50 9.64 -19.15
C ARG A 50 1.45 10.02 -20.28
N GLN A 51 1.79 9.07 -21.15
CA GLN A 51 2.73 9.27 -22.27
C GLN A 51 2.22 10.32 -23.26
N GLU A 52 0.92 10.29 -23.56
CA GLU A 52 0.25 11.25 -24.45
C GLU A 52 -0.05 12.61 -23.80
N ARG A 53 0.32 12.80 -22.52
CA ARG A 53 -0.03 13.99 -21.72
C ARG A 53 -1.55 14.27 -21.70
N LYS A 54 -2.37 13.22 -21.69
CA LYS A 54 -3.82 13.25 -21.46
C LYS A 54 -4.18 12.60 -20.12
N PRO A 55 -3.63 13.07 -18.98
CA PRO A 55 -3.91 12.45 -17.69
C PRO A 55 -5.39 12.62 -17.33
N HIS A 56 -5.96 11.62 -16.65
CA HIS A 56 -7.18 11.78 -15.88
C HIS A 56 -6.81 12.04 -14.42
N ASP A 57 -7.78 12.53 -13.64
CA ASP A 57 -7.61 12.73 -12.21
C ASP A 57 -7.30 11.39 -11.51
N PRO A 58 -6.13 11.26 -10.85
CA PRO A 58 -5.76 10.05 -10.13
C PRO A 58 -6.73 9.67 -9.01
N GLN A 59 -7.38 10.64 -8.36
CA GLN A 59 -8.29 10.39 -7.25
C GLN A 59 -9.59 9.70 -7.71
N SER A 60 -10.10 10.07 -8.88
CA SER A 60 -11.30 9.46 -9.47
C SER A 60 -10.99 8.22 -10.33
N CYS A 61 -9.73 7.80 -10.43
CA CYS A 61 -9.35 6.61 -11.18
C CYS A 61 -9.90 5.32 -10.55
N GLY A 62 -10.81 4.64 -11.26
CA GLY A 62 -11.38 3.38 -10.80
C GLY A 62 -10.45 2.15 -10.88
N CYS A 63 -9.29 2.27 -11.53
CA CYS A 63 -8.36 1.14 -11.72
C CYS A 63 -7.81 0.62 -10.40
N LEU A 64 -7.71 -0.71 -10.28
CA LEU A 64 -7.52 -1.41 -9.00
C LEU A 64 -6.26 -0.99 -8.23
N THR A 65 -5.12 -0.80 -8.90
CA THR A 65 -3.82 -0.53 -8.26
C THR A 65 -3.08 0.68 -8.85
N CYS A 66 -3.74 1.47 -9.70
CA CYS A 66 -3.09 2.59 -10.39
C CYS A 66 -2.85 3.77 -9.45
N HIS A 67 -1.87 4.60 -9.78
CA HIS A 67 -1.60 5.86 -9.10
C HIS A 67 -1.25 5.75 -7.60
N GLY A 68 -0.72 4.61 -7.17
CA GLY A 68 -0.18 4.44 -5.82
C GLY A 68 -1.23 4.68 -4.73
N PHE A 69 -0.98 5.66 -3.84
CA PHE A 69 -1.87 5.94 -2.72
C PHE A 69 -3.25 6.44 -3.15
N TYR A 70 -3.43 6.92 -4.39
CA TYR A 70 -4.76 7.33 -4.89
C TYR A 70 -5.69 6.14 -5.09
N ALA A 71 -5.16 4.94 -5.35
CA ALA A 71 -5.97 3.72 -5.38
C ALA A 71 -6.35 3.21 -3.98
N ALA A 72 -5.81 3.79 -2.90
CA ALA A 72 -6.03 3.26 -1.55
C ALA A 72 -7.52 3.22 -1.17
N SER A 73 -7.93 2.15 -0.52
CA SER A 73 -9.34 1.87 -0.27
C SER A 73 -9.57 1.30 1.12
N THR A 74 -10.76 1.53 1.65
CA THR A 74 -11.32 0.86 2.84
C THR A 74 -12.34 -0.22 2.48
N ASP A 75 -12.64 -0.41 1.20
CA ASP A 75 -13.58 -1.44 0.71
C ASP A 75 -12.92 -2.83 0.78
N PRO A 76 -13.47 -3.77 1.60
CA PRO A 76 -12.93 -5.11 1.76
C PRO A 76 -12.74 -5.89 0.44
N ASP A 77 -13.70 -5.77 -0.48
CA ASP A 77 -13.68 -6.53 -1.73
C ASP A 77 -12.59 -6.00 -2.66
N ARG A 78 -12.45 -4.68 -2.71
CA ARG A 78 -11.40 -4.00 -3.47
C ARG A 78 -10.02 -4.32 -2.89
N ILE A 79 -9.86 -4.34 -1.57
CA ILE A 79 -8.61 -4.72 -0.89
C ILE A 79 -8.23 -6.17 -1.22
N ALA A 80 -9.18 -7.10 -1.12
CA ALA A 80 -8.95 -8.50 -1.45
C ALA A 80 -8.55 -8.66 -2.93
N ALA A 81 -9.17 -7.89 -3.83
CA ALA A 81 -8.80 -7.86 -5.24
C ALA A 81 -7.37 -7.31 -5.46
N MET A 82 -6.99 -6.21 -4.81
CA MET A 82 -5.62 -5.66 -4.90
C MET A 82 -4.57 -6.69 -4.46
N MET A 83 -4.82 -7.40 -3.37
CA MET A 83 -3.89 -8.43 -2.87
C MET A 83 -3.78 -9.62 -3.80
N ARG A 84 -4.89 -10.07 -4.41
CA ARG A 84 -4.85 -11.11 -5.46
C ARG A 84 -4.06 -10.65 -6.69
N ALA A 85 -4.19 -9.38 -7.08
CA ALA A 85 -3.47 -8.80 -8.21
C ALA A 85 -1.96 -8.62 -7.93
N VAL A 86 -1.58 -8.40 -6.67
CA VAL A 86 -0.19 -8.15 -6.25
C VAL A 86 0.19 -9.11 -5.10
N PRO A 87 0.22 -10.44 -5.34
CA PRO A 87 0.31 -11.45 -4.28
C PRO A 87 1.66 -11.47 -3.55
N ARG A 88 2.70 -10.89 -4.17
CA ARG A 88 4.03 -10.69 -3.57
C ARG A 88 4.29 -9.22 -3.22
N GLY A 89 3.26 -8.40 -3.18
CA GLY A 89 3.36 -6.98 -2.87
C GLY A 89 3.55 -6.72 -1.38
N LEU A 90 3.76 -5.45 -1.06
CA LEU A 90 3.81 -4.97 0.32
C LEU A 90 2.55 -4.15 0.59
N LEU A 91 1.94 -4.35 1.77
CA LEU A 91 0.81 -3.57 2.23
C LEU A 91 1.28 -2.16 2.62
N ALA A 92 0.54 -1.14 2.19
CA ALA A 92 0.78 0.25 2.54
C ALA A 92 -0.54 0.94 2.96
N ILE A 93 -0.41 2.01 3.75
CA ILE A 93 -1.53 2.83 4.23
C ILE A 93 -1.38 4.22 3.62
N ARG A 94 -2.48 4.78 3.09
CA ARG A 94 -2.52 6.19 2.70
C ARG A 94 -2.59 7.04 3.96
N THR A 95 -1.56 7.85 4.21
CA THR A 95 -1.48 8.75 5.36
C THR A 95 -1.99 10.15 5.01
N GLY A 96 -1.99 11.04 6.00
CA GLY A 96 -2.39 12.44 5.87
C GLY A 96 -3.89 12.65 6.03
N ALA A 97 -4.36 13.85 5.68
CA ALA A 97 -5.74 14.29 5.88
C ALA A 97 -6.82 13.29 5.41
N PRO A 98 -6.69 12.60 4.25
CA PRO A 98 -7.69 11.61 3.81
C PRO A 98 -7.89 10.41 4.75
N SER A 99 -6.94 10.17 5.66
CA SER A 99 -6.95 9.04 6.61
C SER A 99 -6.99 9.46 8.07
N GLY A 100 -6.80 10.76 8.36
CA GLY A 100 -6.56 11.25 9.72
C GLY A 100 -5.29 10.71 10.37
N LEU A 101 -4.38 10.07 9.62
CA LEU A 101 -3.22 9.35 10.15
C LEU A 101 -1.91 10.09 9.87
N VAL A 102 -1.12 10.31 10.92
CA VAL A 102 0.28 10.74 10.85
C VAL A 102 1.16 9.58 11.32
N VAL A 103 2.27 9.35 10.62
CA VAL A 103 3.25 8.30 10.95
C VAL A 103 4.60 8.95 11.23
N VAL A 104 5.18 8.65 12.39
CA VAL A 104 6.53 9.07 12.78
C VAL A 104 7.41 7.83 12.77
N ASP A 105 8.36 7.76 11.83
CA ASP A 105 9.32 6.67 11.73
C ASP A 105 10.54 6.99 12.63
N VAL A 106 10.78 6.15 13.64
CA VAL A 106 11.78 6.40 14.69
C VAL A 106 12.90 5.37 14.57
N ASP A 107 14.06 5.80 14.10
CA ASP A 107 15.23 4.95 14.01
C ASP A 107 16.05 4.96 15.32
N HIS A 108 15.93 3.88 16.08
CA HIS A 108 16.67 3.71 17.34
C HIS A 108 18.20 3.73 17.17
N ARG A 109 18.73 3.37 15.99
CA ARG A 109 20.18 3.23 15.77
C ARG A 109 20.93 4.56 15.65
N HIS A 110 20.21 5.65 15.40
CA HIS A 110 20.77 6.97 15.17
C HIS A 110 20.24 8.02 16.16
N GLY A 111 20.01 7.60 17.40
CA GLY A 111 19.52 8.49 18.46
C GLY A 111 18.05 8.91 18.30
N GLY A 112 17.26 8.21 17.49
CA GLY A 112 15.87 8.57 17.21
C GLY A 112 14.97 8.65 18.44
N MET A 113 15.25 7.87 19.48
CA MET A 113 14.52 7.95 20.75
C MET A 113 14.76 9.29 21.47
N THR A 114 15.99 9.80 21.43
CA THR A 114 16.35 11.10 22.02
C THR A 114 15.65 12.24 21.29
N THR A 115 15.66 12.21 19.95
CA THR A 115 15.01 13.25 19.14
C THR A 115 13.49 13.19 19.22
N LEU A 116 12.90 11.98 19.30
CA LEU A 116 11.46 11.80 19.54
C LEU A 116 11.05 12.40 20.89
N ARG A 117 11.82 12.14 21.96
CA ARG A 117 11.54 12.73 23.28
C ARG A 117 11.54 14.25 23.22
N GLY A 118 12.56 14.84 22.60
CA GLY A 118 12.60 16.30 22.40
C GLY A 118 11.45 16.85 21.53
N LEU A 119 10.88 16.06 20.61
CA LEU A 119 9.68 16.46 19.87
C LEU A 119 8.43 16.48 20.77
N VAL A 120 8.25 15.44 21.59
CA VAL A 120 7.10 15.31 22.51
C VAL A 120 7.14 16.38 23.60
N ASP A 121 8.31 16.67 24.16
CA ASP A 121 8.46 17.62 25.28
C ASP A 121 8.21 19.09 24.88
N ARG A 122 8.10 19.38 23.57
CA ARG A 122 7.85 20.74 23.02
C ARG A 122 6.41 20.98 22.60
N ALA A 123 5.56 19.96 22.65
CA ALA A 123 4.13 20.04 22.34
C ALA A 123 3.33 20.45 23.58
#